data_AF-A0A643JRZ8-F1
#
_entry.id   AF-A0A643JRZ8-F1
#
_cell.length_a   1.000
_cell.length_b   1.000
_cell.length_c   1.000
_cell.angle_alpha   90.00
_cell.angle_beta   90.00
_cell.angle_gamma   90.00
#
_symmetry.space_group_name_H-M   'P 1'
#
loop_
_entity.id
_entity.type
_entity.pdbx_description
1 polymer ?
#
loop_
_entity_poly.entity_id
_entity_poly.type
_entity_poly.pdbx_seq_one_letter_code
_entity_poly.pdbx_strand_id
1 'polypeptide(L)'
;MSTLVNNSLLDKVEACEEKSNNIAVAKNTEAEVESATRDIRRLNQKLETLEGTAKELAFHVAVLEKVFDDTAPAAVNRAIETAEQAADISDDVLIEHANKGSIVSLEQAVDDAESQLGTATDKTITKIDGTHRDGWKAKLSSARELNQIIGGGDNEFISFIDTMRSFLDQSIRNTQENPHSLAVRWDSLTDRWEQNTEKHGWEAFQTQHELKDKTIEELKRFTDDKPVRLSDLSMETLREVKQVPELEQALQLELRKR
;
A
#
# COMPACT_ATOMS: atom_id res chain seq x y z
N MET A 1 -13.23 14.23 1.99
CA MET A 1 -13.19 14.31 3.47
C MET A 1 -11.76 14.28 4.02
N SER A 2 -10.76 13.67 3.36
CA SER A 2 -9.39 13.49 3.90
C SER A 2 -8.53 14.75 4.14
N THR A 3 -8.85 15.91 3.56
CA THR A 3 -8.10 17.16 3.80
C THR A 3 -8.55 17.93 5.03
N LEU A 4 -9.75 17.65 5.55
CA LEU A 4 -10.30 18.33 6.74
C LEU A 4 -9.78 17.73 8.05
N VAL A 5 -9.51 16.42 8.07
CA VAL A 5 -9.06 15.71 9.27
C VAL A 5 -7.62 16.12 9.69
N ASN A 6 -6.76 16.43 8.71
CA ASN A 6 -5.34 16.67 8.95
C ASN A 6 -5.04 18.01 9.65
N ASN A 7 -5.90 19.02 9.46
CA ASN A 7 -5.72 20.31 10.14
C ASN A 7 -6.31 20.28 11.57
N SER A 8 -7.41 19.54 11.79
CA SER A 8 -8.08 19.54 13.09
C SER A 8 -7.28 18.91 14.23
N LEU A 9 -6.44 17.89 13.96
CA LEU A 9 -5.64 17.25 15.01
C LEU A 9 -4.43 18.09 15.39
N LEU A 10 -3.79 18.73 14.41
CA LEU A 10 -2.67 19.63 14.63
C LEU A 10 -3.07 20.84 15.49
N ASP A 11 -4.21 21.45 15.16
CA ASP A 11 -4.78 22.55 15.94
C ASP A 11 -5.10 22.13 17.40
N LYS A 12 -5.48 20.86 17.61
CA LYS A 12 -5.78 20.31 18.94
C LYS A 12 -4.51 20.04 19.77
N VAL A 13 -3.41 19.64 19.14
CA VAL A 13 -2.10 19.44 19.80
C VAL A 13 -1.55 20.78 20.30
N GLU A 14 -1.52 21.81 19.44
CA GLU A 14 -1.04 23.15 19.82
C GLU A 14 -1.87 23.74 20.98
N ALA A 15 -3.19 23.58 20.93
CA ALA A 15 -4.06 24.01 22.01
C ALA A 15 -3.71 23.33 23.35
N CYS A 16 -3.26 22.08 23.33
CA CYS A 16 -2.93 21.34 24.55
C CYS A 16 -1.61 21.83 25.19
N GLU A 17 -0.66 22.32 24.41
CA GLU A 17 0.56 22.98 24.92
C GLU A 17 0.25 24.30 25.64
N GLU A 18 -0.60 25.14 25.06
CA GLU A 18 -1.03 26.39 25.69
C GLU A 18 -1.74 26.15 27.03
N LYS A 19 -2.55 25.09 27.11
CA LYS A 19 -3.28 24.71 28.34
C LYS A 19 -2.35 24.29 29.48
N SER A 20 -1.21 23.66 29.17
CA SER A 20 -0.20 23.29 30.16
C SER A 20 0.30 24.51 30.94
N ASN A 21 0.52 25.63 30.24
CA ASN A 21 1.00 26.86 30.84
C ASN A 21 -0.04 27.51 31.77
N ASN A 22 -1.33 27.40 31.44
CA ASN A 22 -2.42 27.99 32.24
C ASN A 22 -2.64 27.25 33.57
N ILE A 23 -2.51 25.92 33.60
CA ILE A 23 -2.66 25.12 34.82
C ILE A 23 -1.55 25.41 35.84
N ALA A 24 -0.34 25.70 35.38
CA ALA A 24 0.78 26.06 36.24
C ALA A 24 0.52 27.34 37.07
N VAL A 25 -0.32 28.24 36.56
CA VAL A 25 -0.68 29.51 37.23
C VAL A 25 -1.79 29.31 38.27
N ALA A 26 -2.61 28.26 38.17
CA ALA A 26 -3.83 28.08 38.98
C ALA A 26 -3.65 27.28 40.28
N LYS A 27 -2.60 26.46 40.43
CA LYS A 27 -2.38 25.58 41.61
C LYS A 27 -1.35 26.16 42.59
N ASN A 28 -1.69 26.14 43.88
CA ASN A 28 -0.92 26.80 44.95
C ASN A 28 0.06 25.86 45.71
N THR A 29 0.36 24.67 45.17
CA THR A 29 1.37 23.72 45.71
C THR A 29 2.32 23.24 44.61
N GLU A 30 3.60 23.59 44.74
CA GLU A 30 4.65 23.37 43.72
C GLU A 30 4.75 21.91 43.25
N ALA A 31 4.67 20.93 44.16
CA ALA A 31 4.74 19.50 43.84
C ALA A 31 3.54 19.00 43.00
N GLU A 32 2.35 19.56 43.21
CA GLU A 32 1.16 19.16 42.42
C GLU A 32 1.17 19.81 41.04
N VAL A 33 1.68 21.04 40.94
CA VAL A 33 1.92 21.71 39.65
C VAL A 33 2.92 20.92 38.82
N GLU A 34 4.04 20.48 39.41
CA GLU A 34 5.04 19.67 38.73
C GLU A 34 4.47 18.34 38.22
N SER A 35 3.67 17.64 39.03
CA SER A 35 3.04 16.39 38.64
C SER A 35 2.05 16.59 37.48
N ALA A 36 1.15 17.57 37.61
CA ALA A 36 0.18 17.88 36.55
C ALA A 36 0.87 18.29 35.25
N THR A 37 1.92 19.11 35.32
CA THR A 37 2.70 19.52 34.15
C THR A 37 3.35 18.32 33.47
N ARG A 38 3.89 17.37 34.24
CA ARG A 38 4.51 16.14 33.69
C ARG A 38 3.48 15.27 32.97
N ASP A 39 2.30 15.10 33.55
CA ASP A 39 1.24 14.29 32.96
C ASP A 39 0.66 14.94 31.69
N ILE A 40 0.48 16.26 31.66
CA ILE A 40 0.05 16.99 30.46
C ILE A 40 1.08 16.85 29.33
N ARG A 41 2.37 16.96 29.62
CA ARG A 41 3.43 16.72 28.60
C ARG A 41 3.37 15.31 28.04
N ARG A 42 3.11 14.31 28.88
CA ARG A 42 2.96 12.91 28.44
C ARG A 42 1.73 12.73 27.56
N LEU A 43 0.61 13.37 27.92
CA LEU A 43 -0.60 13.38 27.11
C LEU A 43 -0.35 14.03 25.74
N ASN A 44 0.37 15.16 25.68
CA ASN A 44 0.72 15.82 24.41
C ASN A 44 1.54 14.89 23.49
N GLN A 45 2.55 14.20 24.04
CA GLN A 45 3.34 13.23 23.26
C GLN A 45 2.48 12.08 22.69
N LYS A 46 1.47 11.63 23.45
CA LYS A 46 0.53 10.61 22.97
C LYS A 46 -0.38 11.16 21.87
N LEU A 47 -0.83 12.41 21.98
CA LEU A 47 -1.62 13.07 20.93
C LEU A 47 -0.81 13.28 19.63
N GLU A 48 0.46 13.65 19.73
CA GLU A 48 1.36 13.70 18.57
C GLU A 48 1.51 12.34 17.89
N THR A 49 1.65 11.27 18.69
CA THR A 49 1.74 9.90 18.17
C THR A 49 0.42 9.48 17.50
N LEU A 50 -0.72 9.77 18.13
CA LEU A 50 -2.06 9.56 17.57
C LEU A 50 -2.23 10.26 16.22
N GLU A 51 -1.77 11.51 16.11
CA GLU A 51 -1.79 12.27 14.86
C GLU A 51 -0.94 11.59 13.77
N GLY A 52 0.25 11.11 14.13
CA GLY A 52 1.11 10.34 13.22
C GLY A 52 0.41 9.10 12.66
N THR A 53 -0.21 8.30 13.53
CA THR A 53 -0.96 7.10 13.15
C THR A 53 -2.19 7.44 12.30
N ALA A 54 -2.88 8.55 12.60
CA ALA A 54 -4.00 9.03 11.78
C ALA A 54 -3.55 9.46 10.37
N LYS A 55 -2.40 10.12 10.25
CA LYS A 55 -1.80 10.50 8.97
C LYS A 55 -1.42 9.28 8.12
N GLU A 56 -0.84 8.26 8.75
CA GLU A 56 -0.52 6.99 8.08
C GLU A 56 -1.79 6.30 7.58
N LEU A 57 -2.84 6.20 8.40
CA LEU A 57 -4.13 5.65 7.98
C LEU A 57 -4.69 6.44 6.78
N ALA A 58 -4.71 7.77 6.88
CA ALA A 58 -5.24 8.64 5.83
C ALA A 58 -4.49 8.47 4.51
N PHE A 59 -3.16 8.28 4.57
CA PHE A 59 -2.35 7.97 3.39
C PHE A 59 -2.80 6.66 2.73
N HIS A 60 -2.89 5.56 3.49
CA HIS A 60 -3.27 4.26 2.93
C HIS A 60 -4.72 4.21 2.44
N VAL A 61 -5.64 4.89 3.12
CA VAL A 61 -7.02 5.07 2.64
C VAL A 61 -7.03 5.82 1.31
N ALA A 62 -6.25 6.90 1.19
CA ALA A 62 -6.16 7.66 -0.06
C ALA A 62 -5.51 6.85 -1.19
N VAL A 63 -4.53 6.00 -0.89
CA VAL A 63 -3.98 5.04 -1.86
C VAL A 63 -5.08 4.10 -2.34
N LEU A 64 -5.81 3.47 -1.42
CA LEU A 64 -6.88 2.53 -1.77
C LEU A 64 -7.97 3.18 -2.63
N GLU A 65 -8.44 4.37 -2.24
CA GLU A 65 -9.54 5.07 -2.92
C GLU A 65 -9.13 5.76 -4.22
N LYS A 66 -7.93 6.34 -4.28
CA LYS A 66 -7.52 7.14 -5.45
C LYS A 66 -6.68 6.37 -6.46
N VAL A 67 -5.83 5.46 -5.98
CA VAL A 67 -4.94 4.68 -6.85
C VAL A 67 -5.67 3.44 -7.35
N PHE A 68 -6.46 2.80 -6.49
CA PHE A 68 -7.10 1.53 -6.81
C PHE A 68 -8.63 1.61 -6.99
N ASP A 69 -9.21 2.81 -6.86
CA ASP A 69 -10.67 3.07 -6.98
C ASP A 69 -11.51 2.11 -6.11
N ASP A 70 -11.01 1.81 -4.90
CA ASP A 70 -11.61 0.86 -3.97
C ASP A 70 -11.92 1.53 -2.63
N THR A 71 -12.89 0.97 -1.92
CA THR A 71 -13.46 1.54 -0.70
C THR A 71 -12.67 1.19 0.55
N ALA A 72 -12.53 2.16 1.45
CA ALA A 72 -11.96 1.96 2.77
C ALA A 72 -12.70 0.87 3.58
N PRO A 73 -11.99 0.06 4.40
CA PRO A 73 -12.64 -0.86 5.32
C PRO A 73 -13.58 -0.13 6.30
N ALA A 74 -14.72 -0.74 6.66
CA ALA A 74 -15.69 -0.13 7.57
C ALA A 74 -15.12 0.25 8.96
N ALA A 75 -14.00 -0.36 9.35
CA ALA A 75 -13.30 -0.03 10.60
C ALA A 75 -12.68 1.37 10.60
N VAL A 76 -12.41 1.96 9.42
CA VAL A 76 -11.72 3.25 9.28
C VAL A 76 -12.52 4.38 9.90
N ASN A 77 -13.80 4.52 9.54
CA ASN A 77 -14.63 5.62 10.06
C ASN A 77 -14.74 5.59 11.59
N ARG A 78 -14.96 4.39 12.16
CA ARG A 78 -15.02 4.24 13.63
C ARG A 78 -13.69 4.59 14.30
N ALA A 79 -12.57 4.19 13.71
CA ALA A 79 -11.25 4.51 14.26
C ALA A 79 -10.98 6.02 14.23
N ILE A 80 -11.36 6.69 13.14
CA ILE A 80 -11.27 8.16 13.01
C ILE A 80 -12.17 8.85 14.05
N GLU A 81 -13.44 8.46 14.15
CA GLU A 81 -14.36 9.02 15.15
C GLU A 81 -13.84 8.86 16.58
N THR A 82 -13.26 7.69 16.90
CA THR A 82 -12.66 7.43 18.23
C THR A 82 -11.45 8.33 18.48
N ALA A 83 -10.58 8.52 17.47
CA ALA A 83 -9.43 9.40 17.57
C ALA A 83 -9.83 10.88 17.71
N GLU A 84 -10.84 11.32 16.96
CA GLU A 84 -11.35 12.69 17.07
C GLU A 84 -11.91 12.98 18.46
N GLN A 85 -12.62 12.02 19.06
CA GLN A 85 -13.14 12.10 20.43
C GLN A 85 -12.02 12.09 21.47
N ALA A 86 -11.03 11.22 21.32
CA ALA A 86 -9.90 11.14 22.25
C ALA A 86 -9.03 12.40 22.21
N ALA A 87 -8.92 13.05 21.06
CA ALA A 87 -8.21 14.32 20.89
C ALA A 87 -9.04 15.55 21.30
N ASP A 88 -10.36 15.43 21.44
CA ASP A 88 -11.25 16.54 21.79
C ASP A 88 -11.27 16.84 23.29
N ILE A 89 -10.12 17.25 23.83
CA ILE A 89 -9.95 17.52 25.25
C ILE A 89 -10.12 19.02 25.51
N SER A 90 -11.25 19.41 26.12
CA SER A 90 -11.49 20.80 26.52
C SER A 90 -10.64 21.22 27.72
N ASP A 91 -10.47 22.54 27.88
CA ASP A 91 -9.67 23.13 28.97
C ASP A 91 -10.23 22.74 30.33
N ASP A 92 -11.56 22.79 30.48
CA ASP A 92 -12.26 22.43 31.71
C ASP A 92 -12.03 20.97 32.08
N VAL A 93 -12.08 20.06 31.09
CA VAL A 93 -11.82 18.63 31.28
C VAL A 93 -10.36 18.41 31.67
N LEU A 94 -9.42 19.07 31.00
CA LEU A 94 -8.00 18.92 31.31
C LEU A 94 -7.67 19.45 32.72
N ILE A 95 -8.21 20.61 33.11
CA ILE A 95 -8.04 21.20 34.45
C ILE A 95 -8.69 20.30 35.50
N GLU A 96 -9.90 19.80 35.26
CA GLU A 96 -10.60 18.88 36.16
C GLU A 96 -9.79 17.61 36.39
N HIS A 97 -9.28 16.99 35.33
CA HIS A 97 -8.47 15.78 35.42
C HIS A 97 -7.11 16.04 36.08
N ALA A 98 -6.47 17.19 35.80
CA ALA A 98 -5.23 17.60 36.46
C ALA A 98 -5.43 17.81 37.97
N ASN A 99 -6.56 18.41 38.36
CA ASN A 99 -6.90 18.65 39.76
C ASN A 99 -7.22 17.35 40.52
N LYS A 100 -7.86 16.39 39.86
CA LYS A 100 -8.22 15.09 40.45
C LYS A 100 -7.12 14.03 40.35
N GLY A 101 -5.99 14.34 39.70
CA GLY A 101 -4.92 13.36 39.43
C GLY A 101 -5.36 12.23 38.49
N SER A 102 -6.30 12.53 37.57
CA SER A 102 -6.91 11.55 36.66
C SER A 102 -6.55 11.77 35.18
N ILE A 103 -5.47 12.50 34.87
CA ILE A 103 -4.95 12.65 33.49
C ILE A 103 -4.67 11.30 32.84
N VAL A 104 -4.27 10.29 33.64
CA VAL A 104 -4.04 8.91 33.19
C VAL A 104 -5.25 8.32 32.43
N SER A 105 -6.48 8.71 32.77
CA SER A 105 -7.67 8.25 32.03
C SER A 105 -7.80 8.86 30.63
N LEU A 106 -7.34 10.11 30.44
CA LEU A 106 -7.26 10.74 29.11
C LEU A 106 -6.18 10.06 28.29
N GLU A 107 -5.04 9.73 28.90
CA GLU A 107 -3.96 8.99 28.23
C GLU A 107 -4.43 7.61 27.77
N GLN A 108 -5.21 6.89 28.58
CA GLN A 108 -5.80 5.61 28.20
C GLN A 108 -6.76 5.74 27.01
N ALA A 109 -7.57 6.80 26.97
CA ALA A 109 -8.45 7.04 25.82
C ALA A 109 -7.67 7.31 24.53
N VAL A 110 -6.54 8.03 24.62
CA VAL A 110 -5.65 8.26 23.48
C VAL A 110 -4.98 6.96 23.03
N ASP A 111 -4.50 6.13 23.97
CA ASP A 111 -3.89 4.83 23.65
C ASP A 111 -4.90 3.87 22.97
N ASP A 112 -6.14 3.83 23.45
CA ASP A 112 -7.21 3.03 22.86
C ASP A 112 -7.54 3.51 21.44
N ALA A 113 -7.58 4.83 21.23
CA ALA A 113 -7.82 5.41 19.91
C ALA A 113 -6.66 5.11 18.94
N GLU A 114 -5.42 5.23 19.39
CA GLU A 114 -4.22 4.92 18.60
C GLU A 114 -4.23 3.44 18.18
N SER A 115 -4.55 2.53 19.09
CA SER A 115 -4.70 1.10 18.81
C SER A 115 -5.77 0.80 17.75
N GLN A 116 -6.90 1.51 17.80
CA GLN A 116 -7.96 1.39 16.81
C GLN A 116 -7.52 1.92 15.43
N LEU A 117 -6.81 3.05 15.38
CA LEU A 117 -6.23 3.55 14.13
C LEU A 117 -5.22 2.57 13.56
N GLY A 118 -4.30 2.05 14.37
CA GLY A 118 -3.33 1.03 13.94
C GLY A 118 -4.02 -0.21 13.36
N THR A 119 -5.06 -0.71 14.03
CA THR A 119 -5.86 -1.83 13.53
C THR A 119 -6.55 -1.50 12.20
N ALA A 120 -7.04 -0.28 12.02
CA ALA A 120 -7.65 0.17 10.77
C ALA A 120 -6.61 0.31 9.65
N THR A 121 -5.39 0.78 9.97
CA THR A 121 -4.25 0.86 9.06
C THR A 121 -3.87 -0.53 8.56
N ASP A 122 -3.67 -1.48 9.46
CA ASP A 122 -3.33 -2.87 9.12
C ASP A 122 -4.35 -3.52 8.19
N LYS A 123 -5.65 -3.30 8.48
CA LYS A 123 -6.73 -3.79 7.62
C LYS A 123 -6.71 -3.16 6.23
N THR A 124 -6.42 -1.87 6.15
CA THR A 124 -6.33 -1.14 4.88
C THR A 124 -5.13 -1.65 4.07
N ILE A 125 -3.97 -1.81 4.69
CA ILE A 125 -2.76 -2.38 4.07
C ILE A 125 -3.02 -3.82 3.60
N THR A 126 -3.62 -4.65 4.44
CA THR A 126 -3.96 -6.04 4.09
C THR A 126 -4.88 -6.11 2.88
N LYS A 127 -5.87 -5.19 2.80
CA LYS A 127 -6.77 -5.11 1.65
C LYS A 127 -6.04 -4.69 0.38
N ILE A 128 -5.16 -3.67 0.46
CA ILE A 128 -4.29 -3.25 -0.66
C ILE A 128 -3.44 -4.43 -1.12
N ASP A 129 -2.82 -5.16 -0.19
CA ASP A 129 -1.93 -6.26 -0.50
C ASP A 129 -2.65 -7.43 -1.16
N GLY A 130 -3.69 -7.96 -0.52
CA GLY A 130 -4.38 -9.15 -1.01
C GLY A 130 -5.21 -8.91 -2.27
N THR A 131 -5.82 -7.73 -2.42
CA THR A 131 -6.75 -7.47 -3.53
C THR A 131 -6.03 -6.90 -4.75
N HIS A 132 -5.11 -5.95 -4.53
CA HIS A 132 -4.52 -5.17 -5.61
C HIS A 132 -3.09 -5.62 -5.91
N ARG A 133 -2.22 -5.62 -4.90
CA ARG A 133 -0.80 -5.91 -5.10
C ARG A 133 -0.56 -7.34 -5.56
N ASP A 134 -1.15 -8.33 -4.90
CA ASP A 134 -0.91 -9.74 -5.23
C ASP A 134 -1.47 -10.11 -6.60
N GLY A 135 -2.65 -9.59 -6.95
CA GLY A 135 -3.25 -9.75 -8.27
C GLY A 135 -2.38 -9.16 -9.38
N TRP A 136 -1.87 -7.93 -9.20
CA TRP A 136 -0.96 -7.32 -10.17
C TRP A 136 0.40 -8.03 -10.23
N LYS A 137 0.94 -8.47 -9.10
CA LYS A 137 2.20 -9.23 -9.07
C LYS A 137 2.10 -10.53 -9.87
N ALA A 138 0.99 -11.25 -9.77
CA ALA A 138 0.77 -12.45 -10.57
C ALA A 138 0.76 -12.14 -12.08
N LYS A 139 0.03 -11.10 -12.50
CA LYS A 139 -0.01 -10.63 -13.90
C LYS A 139 1.37 -10.25 -14.42
N LEU A 140 2.10 -9.43 -13.66
CA LEU A 140 3.44 -8.96 -14.01
C LEU A 140 4.47 -10.10 -14.09
N SER A 141 4.39 -11.09 -13.21
CA SER A 141 5.23 -12.29 -13.27
C SER A 141 4.93 -13.12 -14.51
N SER A 142 3.66 -13.36 -14.81
CA SER A 142 3.26 -14.13 -15.99
C SER A 142 3.70 -13.45 -17.29
N ALA A 143 3.55 -12.13 -17.39
CA ALA A 143 4.04 -11.37 -18.54
C ALA A 143 5.56 -11.39 -18.67
N ARG A 144 6.29 -11.33 -17.54
CA ARG A 144 7.75 -11.43 -17.54
C ARG A 144 8.23 -12.77 -18.07
N GLU A 145 7.65 -13.86 -17.58
CA GLU A 145 7.92 -15.23 -18.03
C GLU A 145 7.67 -15.37 -19.53
N LEU A 146 6.50 -14.95 -20.00
CA LEU A 146 6.18 -14.98 -21.43
C LEU A 146 7.20 -14.20 -22.25
N ASN A 147 7.55 -12.98 -21.83
CA ASN A 147 8.51 -12.13 -22.55
C ASN A 147 9.93 -12.71 -22.59
N GLN A 148 10.32 -13.56 -21.64
CA GLN A 148 11.60 -14.30 -21.71
C GLN A 148 11.63 -15.28 -22.89
N ILE A 149 10.47 -15.82 -23.27
CA ILE A 149 10.35 -16.76 -24.39
C ILE A 149 10.12 -16.00 -25.69
N ILE A 150 9.03 -15.22 -25.80
CA ILE A 150 8.63 -14.62 -27.09
C ILE A 150 9.32 -13.30 -27.39
N GLY A 151 9.76 -12.57 -26.36
CA GLY A 151 10.28 -11.21 -26.50
C GLY A 151 11.76 -11.15 -26.89
N GLY A 152 12.46 -12.29 -26.97
CA GLY A 152 13.88 -12.34 -27.34
C GLY A 152 14.81 -11.49 -26.46
N GLY A 153 14.36 -11.08 -25.27
CA GLY A 153 15.07 -10.11 -24.42
C GLY A 153 14.71 -8.64 -24.70
N ASP A 154 13.46 -8.33 -25.08
CA ASP A 154 12.93 -6.95 -25.06
C ASP A 154 13.07 -6.35 -23.65
N ASN A 155 14.20 -5.67 -23.46
CA ASN A 155 14.60 -5.06 -22.20
C ASN A 155 13.71 -3.88 -21.83
N GLU A 156 13.03 -3.25 -22.79
CA GLU A 156 12.14 -2.12 -22.53
C GLU A 156 10.90 -2.59 -21.78
N PHE A 157 10.29 -3.69 -22.25
CA PHE A 157 9.11 -4.24 -21.58
C PHE A 157 9.45 -4.82 -20.20
N ILE A 158 10.62 -5.47 -20.05
CA ILE A 158 11.10 -5.94 -18.75
C ILE A 158 11.31 -4.76 -17.78
N SER A 159 11.94 -3.67 -18.25
CA SER A 159 12.13 -2.46 -17.45
C SER A 159 10.80 -1.81 -17.03
N PHE A 160 9.81 -1.85 -17.92
CA PHE A 160 8.45 -1.40 -17.61
C PHE A 160 7.78 -2.29 -16.53
N ILE A 161 7.87 -3.61 -16.63
CA ILE A 161 7.39 -4.54 -15.58
C ILE A 161 8.05 -4.23 -14.23
N ASP A 162 9.36 -4.01 -14.22
CA ASP A 162 10.10 -3.70 -13.00
C ASP A 162 9.70 -2.35 -12.40
N THR A 163 9.35 -1.38 -13.24
CA THR A 163 8.80 -0.09 -12.82
C THR A 163 7.44 -0.27 -12.13
N MET A 164 6.53 -1.06 -12.70
CA MET A 164 5.24 -1.36 -12.06
C MET A 164 5.41 -2.12 -10.74
N ARG A 165 6.35 -3.08 -10.68
CA ARG A 165 6.66 -3.80 -9.43
C ARG A 165 7.20 -2.86 -8.35
N SER A 166 8.14 -1.98 -8.69
CA SER A 166 8.67 -0.98 -7.77
C SER A 166 7.58 -0.03 -7.27
N PHE A 167 6.65 0.37 -8.15
CA PHE A 167 5.49 1.16 -7.73
C PHE A 167 4.66 0.44 -6.66
N LEU A 168 4.29 -0.82 -6.90
CA LEU A 168 3.49 -1.65 -6.00
C LEU A 168 4.22 -2.04 -4.70
N ASP A 169 5.54 -2.18 -4.73
CA ASP A 169 6.32 -2.61 -3.57
C ASP A 169 6.85 -1.46 -2.71
N GLN A 170 7.06 -0.28 -3.30
CA GLN A 170 7.75 0.82 -2.64
C GLN A 170 6.92 2.10 -2.66
N SER A 171 6.43 2.53 -3.82
CA SER A 171 5.80 3.85 -3.95
C SER A 171 4.49 3.95 -3.15
N ILE A 172 3.61 2.94 -3.26
CA ILE A 172 2.31 2.94 -2.57
C ILE A 172 2.42 2.73 -1.04
N ARG A 173 3.61 2.44 -0.53
CA ARG A 173 3.91 2.27 0.90
C ARG A 173 4.66 3.44 1.50
N ASN A 174 5.17 4.34 0.67
CA ASN A 174 5.93 5.50 1.14
C ASN A 174 4.97 6.60 1.58
N THR A 175 4.74 6.75 2.89
CA THR A 175 3.85 7.77 3.46
C THR A 175 4.28 9.22 3.19
N GLN A 176 5.50 9.43 2.68
CA GLN A 176 5.99 10.74 2.24
C GLN A 176 5.56 11.10 0.80
N GLU A 177 5.05 10.13 0.03
CA GLU A 177 4.52 10.37 -1.31
C GLU A 177 3.13 11.03 -1.25
N ASN A 178 2.78 11.75 -2.30
CA ASN A 178 1.44 12.31 -2.43
C ASN A 178 0.50 11.30 -3.11
N PRO A 179 -0.61 10.88 -2.46
CA PRO A 179 -1.55 9.93 -3.04
C PRO A 179 -2.14 10.33 -4.40
N HIS A 180 -2.31 11.62 -4.67
CA HIS A 180 -2.77 12.08 -5.98
C HIS A 180 -1.71 11.88 -7.06
N SER A 181 -0.45 12.18 -6.76
CA SER A 181 0.68 11.89 -7.66
C SER A 181 0.84 10.39 -7.90
N LEU A 182 0.61 9.56 -6.87
CA LEU A 182 0.59 8.10 -7.01
C LEU A 182 -0.53 7.65 -7.96
N ALA A 183 -1.73 8.21 -7.83
CA ALA A 183 -2.86 7.87 -8.71
C ALA A 183 -2.55 8.18 -10.18
N VAL A 184 -2.08 9.40 -10.48
CA VAL A 184 -1.71 9.79 -11.86
C VAL A 184 -0.60 8.89 -12.43
N ARG A 185 0.39 8.55 -11.62
CA ARG A 185 1.46 7.62 -12.03
C ARG A 185 0.90 6.22 -12.30
N TRP A 186 -0.01 5.76 -11.46
CA TRP A 186 -0.64 4.45 -11.62
C TRP A 186 -1.48 4.39 -12.89
N ASP A 187 -2.34 5.38 -13.14
CA ASP A 187 -3.13 5.49 -14.37
C ASP A 187 -2.22 5.41 -15.61
N SER A 188 -1.11 6.15 -15.59
CA SER A 188 -0.13 6.13 -16.70
C SER A 188 0.52 4.75 -16.88
N LEU A 189 0.78 4.03 -15.78
CA LEU A 189 1.34 2.68 -15.82
C LEU A 189 0.31 1.68 -16.34
N THR A 190 -0.95 1.77 -15.90
CA THR A 190 -2.02 0.89 -16.36
C THR A 190 -2.39 1.15 -17.82
N ASP A 191 -2.43 2.41 -18.27
CA ASP A 191 -2.66 2.76 -19.67
C ASP A 191 -1.57 2.16 -20.57
N ARG A 192 -0.31 2.28 -20.17
CA ARG A 192 0.81 1.67 -20.91
C ARG A 192 0.73 0.15 -20.87
N TRP A 193 0.30 -0.44 -19.76
CA TRP A 193 0.08 -1.88 -19.67
C TRP A 193 -1.00 -2.32 -20.67
N GLU A 194 -2.14 -1.64 -20.71
CA GLU A 194 -3.25 -1.95 -21.62
C GLU A 194 -2.87 -1.85 -23.10
N GLN A 195 -1.94 -0.96 -23.46
CA GLN A 195 -1.41 -0.87 -24.83
C GLN A 195 -0.55 -2.08 -25.25
N ASN A 196 -0.19 -2.97 -24.31
CA ASN A 196 0.65 -4.15 -24.54
C ASN A 196 -0.11 -5.47 -24.33
N THR A 197 -1.37 -5.57 -24.79
CA THR A 197 -2.26 -6.74 -24.57
C THR A 197 -1.64 -8.09 -24.93
N GLU A 198 -0.88 -8.16 -26.03
CA GLU A 198 -0.21 -9.37 -26.51
C GLU A 198 0.83 -9.92 -25.51
N LYS A 199 1.26 -9.08 -24.56
CA LYS A 199 2.26 -9.39 -23.54
C LYS A 199 1.65 -9.50 -22.13
N HIS A 200 0.32 -9.56 -21.97
CA HIS A 200 -0.36 -9.64 -20.66
C HIS A 200 -0.15 -10.96 -19.90
N GLY A 201 0.68 -11.87 -20.44
CA GLY A 201 1.04 -13.13 -19.82
C GLY A 201 0.39 -14.33 -20.50
N TRP A 202 0.59 -15.49 -19.88
CA TRP A 202 0.33 -16.79 -20.50
C TRP A 202 -1.13 -17.01 -20.89
N GLU A 203 -2.09 -16.61 -20.07
CA GLU A 203 -3.52 -16.84 -20.31
C GLU A 203 -4.05 -16.02 -21.49
N ALA A 204 -3.69 -14.73 -21.54
CA ALA A 204 -4.05 -13.85 -22.64
C ALA A 204 -3.45 -14.35 -23.96
N PHE A 205 -2.17 -14.72 -23.92
CA PHE A 205 -1.45 -15.26 -25.08
C PHE A 205 -2.01 -16.61 -25.54
N GLN A 206 -2.32 -17.51 -24.62
CA GLN A 206 -2.94 -18.80 -24.92
C GLN A 206 -4.28 -18.60 -25.64
N THR A 207 -5.12 -17.72 -25.11
CA THR A 207 -6.46 -17.44 -25.67
C THR A 207 -6.35 -16.81 -27.05
N GLN A 208 -5.45 -15.84 -27.22
CA GLN A 208 -5.24 -15.14 -28.49
C GLN A 208 -4.81 -16.07 -29.63
N HIS A 209 -3.98 -17.07 -29.32
CA HIS A 209 -3.41 -17.99 -30.31
C HIS A 209 -4.07 -19.38 -30.29
N GLU A 210 -5.16 -19.55 -29.55
CA GLU A 210 -5.89 -20.82 -29.39
C GLU A 210 -4.98 -22.01 -29.03
N LEU A 211 -3.95 -21.75 -28.20
CA LEU A 211 -2.97 -22.75 -27.80
C LEU A 211 -3.57 -23.71 -26.78
N LYS A 212 -3.18 -24.99 -26.87
CA LYS A 212 -3.61 -25.98 -25.88
C LYS A 212 -2.91 -25.79 -24.54
N ASP A 213 -3.58 -26.15 -23.45
CA ASP A 213 -3.03 -26.12 -22.09
C ASP A 213 -1.66 -26.84 -22.00
N LYS A 214 -1.57 -27.98 -22.67
CA LYS A 214 -0.33 -28.77 -22.74
C LYS A 214 0.82 -28.01 -23.42
N THR A 215 0.52 -27.23 -24.45
CA THR A 215 1.51 -26.40 -25.13
C THR A 215 2.01 -25.28 -24.22
N ILE A 216 1.13 -24.64 -23.45
CA ILE A 216 1.52 -23.65 -22.43
C ILE A 216 2.35 -24.30 -21.31
N GLU A 217 1.96 -25.48 -20.83
CA GLU A 217 2.71 -26.19 -19.78
C GLU A 217 4.12 -26.56 -20.26
N GLU A 218 4.26 -27.05 -21.49
CA GLU A 218 5.55 -27.40 -22.07
C GLU A 218 6.43 -26.14 -22.29
N LEU A 219 5.83 -25.01 -22.72
CA LEU A 219 6.54 -23.75 -22.91
C LEU A 219 7.02 -23.12 -21.59
N LYS A 220 6.20 -23.16 -20.52
CA LYS A 220 6.58 -22.66 -19.19
C LYS A 220 7.83 -23.35 -18.62
N ARG A 221 8.13 -24.58 -19.04
CA ARG A 221 9.37 -25.26 -18.60
C ARG A 221 10.63 -24.53 -19.09
N PHE A 222 10.54 -23.76 -20.18
CA PHE A 222 11.67 -22.97 -20.69
C PHE A 222 11.93 -21.69 -19.87
N THR A 223 10.98 -21.26 -19.02
CA THR A 223 11.22 -20.16 -18.08
C THR A 223 11.78 -20.61 -16.74
N ASP A 224 11.76 -21.92 -16.46
CA ASP A 224 12.45 -22.47 -15.29
C ASP A 224 13.97 -22.46 -15.56
N ASP A 225 14.79 -22.20 -14.53
CA ASP A 225 16.28 -22.18 -14.60
C ASP A 225 16.92 -23.53 -15.02
N LYS A 226 16.13 -24.49 -15.49
CA LYS A 226 16.59 -25.77 -15.99
C LYS A 226 16.76 -25.70 -17.51
N PRO A 227 17.90 -26.16 -18.06
CA PRO A 227 18.10 -26.19 -19.49
C PRO A 227 17.13 -27.16 -20.17
N VAL A 228 16.06 -26.64 -20.76
CA VAL A 228 15.09 -27.41 -21.55
C VAL A 228 15.56 -27.49 -23.00
N ARG A 229 15.41 -28.66 -23.62
CA ARG A 229 15.75 -28.90 -25.03
C ARG A 229 14.48 -28.93 -25.87
N LEU A 230 14.60 -28.55 -27.15
CA LEU A 230 13.50 -28.69 -28.11
C LEU A 230 13.03 -30.14 -28.30
N SER A 231 13.89 -31.11 -28.02
CA SER A 231 13.52 -32.54 -27.97
C SER A 231 12.53 -32.88 -26.86
N ASP A 232 12.38 -31.99 -25.88
CA ASP A 232 11.51 -32.20 -24.72
C ASP A 232 10.09 -31.66 -24.99
N LEU A 233 9.89 -30.99 -26.13
CA LEU A 233 8.59 -30.56 -26.64
C LEU A 233 7.93 -31.70 -27.42
N SER A 234 6.63 -31.85 -27.24
CA SER A 234 5.85 -32.79 -28.04
C SER A 234 5.71 -32.30 -29.48
N MET A 235 5.56 -33.23 -30.43
CA MET A 235 5.35 -32.89 -31.85
C MET A 235 4.09 -32.05 -32.06
N GLU A 236 3.10 -32.20 -31.19
CA GLU A 236 1.88 -31.39 -31.17
C GLU A 236 2.22 -29.93 -30.80
N THR A 237 2.94 -29.71 -29.71
CA THR A 237 3.43 -28.38 -29.32
C THR A 237 4.31 -27.74 -30.38
N LEU A 238 5.22 -28.49 -31.01
CA LEU A 238 6.06 -27.97 -32.08
C LEU A 238 5.24 -27.50 -33.30
N ARG A 239 4.09 -28.14 -33.57
CA ARG A 239 3.18 -27.70 -34.65
C ARG A 239 2.44 -26.42 -34.27
N GLU A 240 1.97 -26.31 -33.04
CA GLU A 240 1.28 -25.11 -32.54
C GLU A 240 2.25 -23.92 -32.48
N VAL A 241 3.45 -24.12 -31.94
CA VAL A 241 4.50 -23.09 -31.90
C VAL A 241 4.87 -22.58 -33.30
N LYS A 242 4.97 -23.47 -34.29
CA LYS A 242 5.28 -23.06 -35.68
C LYS A 242 4.18 -22.20 -36.32
N GLN A 243 2.96 -22.25 -35.80
CA GLN A 243 1.84 -21.45 -36.31
C GLN A 243 1.79 -20.05 -35.67
N VAL A 244 2.57 -19.81 -34.61
CA VAL A 244 2.64 -18.54 -33.90
C VAL A 244 4.00 -17.87 -34.22
N PRO A 245 4.02 -16.78 -35.02
CA PRO A 245 5.25 -16.16 -35.50
C PRO A 245 6.26 -15.81 -34.39
N GLU A 246 5.78 -15.35 -33.25
CA GLU A 246 6.58 -14.94 -32.10
C GLU A 246 7.28 -16.13 -31.45
N LEU A 247 6.56 -17.25 -31.29
CA LEU A 247 7.13 -18.50 -30.77
C LEU A 247 8.06 -19.17 -31.78
N GLU A 248 7.74 -19.13 -33.08
CA GLU A 248 8.62 -19.64 -34.13
C GLU A 248 9.96 -18.89 -34.14
N GLN A 249 9.94 -17.56 -34.04
CA GLN A 249 11.14 -16.74 -33.95
C GLN A 249 11.96 -17.05 -32.70
N ALA A 250 11.31 -17.22 -31.54
CA ALA A 250 11.96 -17.61 -30.30
C ALA A 250 12.69 -18.96 -30.44
N LEU A 251 12.04 -19.97 -31.05
CA LEU A 251 12.65 -21.28 -31.30
C LEU A 251 13.87 -21.18 -32.23
N GLN A 252 13.80 -20.35 -33.27
CA GLN A 252 14.92 -20.16 -34.19
C GLN A 252 16.14 -19.51 -33.52
N LEU A 253 15.93 -18.60 -32.56
CA LEU A 253 17.01 -17.98 -31.80
C LEU A 253 17.73 -18.99 -30.91
N GLU A 254 17.00 -19.88 -30.24
CA GLU A 254 17.58 -20.97 -29.43
C GLU A 254 18.38 -21.97 -30.27
N LEU A 255 17.93 -22.26 -31.51
CA LEU A 255 18.68 -23.10 -32.45
C LEU A 255 19.99 -22.48 -32.91
N ARG A 256 20.10 -21.15 -32.96
CA ARG A 256 21.32 -20.43 -33.39
C ARG A 256 22.36 -20.26 -32.27
N LYS A 257 21.95 -20.38 -31.00
CA LYS A 257 22.85 -20.27 -29.83
C LYS A 257 23.56 -21.58 -29.48
N ARG A 258 23.18 -22.70 -30.12
CA ARG A 258 23.82 -24.02 -30.00
C ARG A 258 24.77 -24.29 -31.15
#